data_AF-A0A0L7KUA5-F1
#
_entry.id   AF-A0A0L7KUA5-F1
#
_cell.length_a   1.000
_cell.length_b   1.000
_cell.length_c   1.000
_cell.angle_alpha   90.00
_cell.angle_beta   90.00
_cell.angle_gamma   90.00
#
_symmetry.space_group_name_H-M   'P 1'
#
loop_
_entity.id
_entity.type
_entity.pdbx_description
1 polymer ?
#
loop_
_entity_poly.entity_id
_entity_poly.type
_entity_poly.pdbx_seq_one_letter_code
_entity_poly.pdbx_strand_id
1 'polypeptide(L)'
;MAMFYDDPTVERKLKMSPNPEKMRQLIDMLSTPATKILADLPSPRFAKTHLPMSLLPPKLLDTAKVVYVARDPRDDLATSIRRVAKFLGKELTHEQMDRLSDHLSFANFRNNKSVNYEDMREIGFLDANETFMRKGKSGGWREYFDEEMTSQADRWIADNLLNTDLRFPSMENK
;
A
#
# COMPACT_ATOMS: atom_id res chain seq x y z
N MET A 1 7.95 -0.02 -7.87
CA MET A 1 8.35 -1.43 -8.07
C MET A 1 8.42 -1.65 -9.56
N ALA A 2 9.59 -1.96 -10.12
CA ALA A 2 9.65 -2.43 -11.50
C ALA A 2 9.47 -3.96 -11.47
N MET A 3 8.53 -4.49 -12.24
CA MET A 3 8.35 -5.93 -12.40
C MET A 3 9.08 -6.35 -13.68
N PHE A 4 10.02 -7.26 -13.56
CA PHE A 4 10.71 -7.83 -14.71
C PHE A 4 10.04 -9.15 -15.07
N TYR A 5 9.62 -9.26 -16.33
CA TYR A 5 9.03 -10.46 -16.89
C TYR A 5 9.93 -10.99 -18.01
N ASP A 6 10.09 -12.31 -18.07
CA ASP A 6 10.65 -12.96 -19.25
C ASP A 6 9.65 -12.93 -20.42
N ASP A 7 10.18 -13.01 -21.65
CA ASP A 7 9.38 -12.96 -22.87
C ASP A 7 8.24 -14.01 -22.90
N PRO A 8 8.48 -15.29 -22.52
CA PRO A 8 7.41 -16.30 -22.46
C PRO A 8 6.26 -15.92 -21.53
N THR A 9 6.55 -15.32 -20.37
CA THR A 9 5.53 -14.87 -19.41
C THR A 9 4.71 -13.73 -19.98
N VAL A 10 5.35 -12.79 -20.67
CA VAL A 10 4.69 -11.67 -21.34
C VAL A 10 3.76 -12.19 -22.44
N GLU A 11 4.24 -13.08 -23.32
CA GLU A 11 3.42 -13.68 -24.38
C GLU A 11 2.21 -14.43 -23.83
N ARG A 12 2.39 -15.21 -22.77
CA ARG A 12 1.29 -15.93 -22.12
C ARG A 12 0.23 -14.97 -21.58
N LYS A 13 0.64 -13.90 -20.88
CA LYS A 13 -0.29 -12.90 -20.35
C LYS A 13 -1.08 -12.19 -21.45
N LEU A 14 -0.44 -11.90 -22.58
CA LEU A 14 -1.10 -11.26 -23.72
C LEU A 14 -2.11 -12.18 -24.39
N LYS A 15 -1.76 -13.46 -24.60
CA LYS A 15 -2.68 -14.46 -25.20
C LYS A 15 -3.91 -14.72 -24.34
N MET A 16 -3.76 -14.68 -23.02
CA MET A 16 -4.85 -14.94 -22.06
C MET A 16 -5.67 -13.68 -21.73
N SER A 17 -5.20 -12.49 -22.10
CA SER A 17 -5.88 -11.24 -21.77
C SER A 17 -7.09 -11.01 -22.68
N PRO A 18 -8.26 -10.61 -22.13
CA PRO A 18 -9.38 -10.13 -22.93
C PRO A 18 -9.09 -8.78 -23.61
N ASN A 19 -8.03 -8.07 -23.23
CA ASN A 19 -7.55 -6.87 -23.89
C ASN A 19 -6.02 -6.85 -23.98
N PRO A 20 -5.43 -7.52 -24.99
CA PRO A 20 -3.98 -7.66 -25.13
C PRO A 20 -3.23 -6.31 -25.27
N GLU A 21 -3.86 -5.30 -25.87
CA GLU A 21 -3.25 -3.98 -26.03
C GLU A 21 -3.08 -3.27 -24.68
N LYS A 22 -4.15 -3.20 -23.87
CA LYS A 22 -4.06 -2.65 -22.51
C LYS A 22 -3.14 -3.47 -21.62
N MET A 23 -3.12 -4.80 -21.77
CA MET A 23 -2.20 -5.68 -21.06
C MET A 23 -0.73 -5.34 -21.39
N ARG A 24 -0.42 -5.14 -22.68
CA ARG A 24 0.93 -4.71 -23.10
C ARG A 24 1.31 -3.38 -22.45
N GLN A 25 0.44 -2.38 -22.55
CA GLN A 25 0.67 -1.06 -21.95
C GLN A 25 0.91 -1.15 -20.44
N LEU A 26 0.14 -1.99 -19.73
CA LEU A 26 0.33 -2.23 -18.30
C LEU A 26 1.69 -2.89 -18.01
N ILE A 27 2.06 -3.93 -18.76
CA ILE A 27 3.36 -4.61 -18.60
C ILE A 27 4.51 -3.63 -18.84
N ASP A 28 4.45 -2.82 -19.89
CA ASP A 28 5.49 -1.85 -20.21
C ASP A 28 5.62 -0.79 -19.10
N MET A 29 4.48 -0.31 -18.58
CA MET A 29 4.45 0.62 -17.45
C MET A 29 5.06 -0.01 -16.18
N LEU A 30 4.69 -1.25 -15.86
CA LEU A 30 5.22 -1.97 -14.69
C LEU A 30 6.70 -2.34 -14.83
N SER A 31 7.19 -2.54 -16.06
CA SER A 31 8.60 -2.85 -16.35
C SER A 31 9.47 -1.59 -16.37
N THR A 32 8.87 -0.42 -16.55
CA THR A 32 9.59 0.85 -16.57
C THR A 32 10.07 1.22 -15.16
N PRO A 33 11.38 1.48 -14.96
CA PRO A 33 11.88 1.95 -13.68
C PRO A 33 11.19 3.26 -13.27
N ALA A 34 10.64 3.29 -12.05
CA ALA A 34 9.94 4.47 -11.54
C ALA A 34 10.79 5.75 -11.54
N THR A 35 12.13 5.63 -11.48
CA THR A 35 13.06 6.75 -11.57
C THR A 35 12.99 7.48 -12.91
N LYS A 36 12.73 6.77 -14.02
CA LYS A 36 12.53 7.39 -15.35
C LYS A 36 11.24 8.19 -15.36
N ILE A 37 10.15 7.56 -14.91
CA ILE A 37 8.82 8.21 -14.83
C ILE A 37 8.89 9.47 -13.95
N LEU A 38 9.52 9.40 -12.78
CA LEU A 38 9.63 10.52 -11.85
C LEU A 38 10.56 11.65 -12.32
N ALA A 39 11.49 11.37 -13.23
CA ALA A 39 12.37 12.39 -13.79
C ALA A 39 11.61 13.34 -14.73
N ASP A 40 10.62 12.81 -15.44
CA ASP A 40 9.84 13.55 -16.45
C ASP A 40 8.58 14.24 -15.89
N LEU A 41 8.16 13.88 -14.67
CA LEU A 41 6.96 14.47 -14.05
C LEU A 41 7.22 15.86 -13.45
N PRO A 42 6.30 16.83 -13.65
CA PRO A 42 6.39 18.15 -13.03
C PRO A 42 6.18 18.05 -11.50
N SER A 43 6.68 19.06 -10.78
CA SER A 43 6.39 19.20 -9.34
C SER A 43 4.93 19.62 -9.10
N PRO A 44 4.27 19.13 -8.03
CA PRO A 44 4.76 18.18 -7.03
C PRO A 44 4.68 16.72 -7.48
N ARG A 45 5.69 15.93 -7.14
CA ARG A 45 5.78 14.50 -7.48
C ARG A 45 5.36 13.62 -6.30
N PHE A 46 4.51 12.63 -6.57
CA PHE A 46 4.08 11.63 -5.60
C PHE A 46 4.71 10.28 -5.94
N ALA A 47 5.40 9.67 -4.97
CA ALA A 47 6.05 8.38 -5.15
C ALA A 47 5.59 7.38 -4.08
N LYS A 48 5.35 6.14 -4.50
CA LYS A 48 5.07 5.00 -3.62
C LYS A 48 6.20 3.99 -3.74
N THR A 49 6.73 3.53 -2.62
CA THR A 49 7.75 2.47 -2.58
C THR A 49 7.55 1.55 -1.38
N HIS A 50 7.99 0.30 -1.54
CA HIS A 50 8.12 -0.68 -0.47
C HIS A 50 9.58 -0.99 -0.16
N LEU A 51 10.51 -0.25 -0.77
CA LEU A 51 11.93 -0.38 -0.47
C LEU A 51 12.21 0.16 0.94
N PRO A 52 13.09 -0.49 1.71
CA PRO A 52 13.57 0.07 2.96
C PRO A 52 14.35 1.36 2.71
N MET A 53 14.40 2.25 3.72
CA MET A 53 15.12 3.52 3.63
C MET A 53 16.60 3.36 3.25
N SER A 54 17.22 2.24 3.60
CA SER A 54 18.62 1.92 3.24
C SER A 54 18.86 1.72 1.75
N LEU A 55 17.81 1.43 0.96
CA LEU A 55 17.87 1.31 -0.51
C LEU A 55 17.37 2.56 -1.22
N LEU A 56 17.04 3.63 -0.49
CA LEU A 56 16.67 4.93 -1.02
C LEU A 56 17.87 5.89 -0.93
N PRO A 57 17.84 7.03 -1.67
CA PRO A 57 18.90 8.02 -1.55
C PRO A 57 19.10 8.45 -0.08
N PRO A 58 20.34 8.45 0.44
CA PRO A 58 20.59 8.67 1.88
C PRO A 58 20.15 10.06 2.37
N LYS A 59 20.12 11.05 1.47
CA LYS A 59 19.67 12.43 1.74
C LYS A 59 18.22 12.69 1.31
N LEU A 60 17.40 11.64 1.15
CA LEU A 60 16.02 11.78 0.69
C LEU A 60 15.22 12.73 1.59
N LEU A 61 15.38 12.61 2.92
CA LEU A 61 14.62 13.38 3.90
C LEU A 61 15.00 14.87 3.94
N ASP A 62 16.17 15.24 3.40
CA ASP A 62 16.59 16.66 3.28
C ASP A 62 15.77 17.40 2.21
N THR A 63 15.18 16.65 1.27
CA THR A 63 14.56 17.22 0.06
C THR A 63 13.08 16.87 -0.09
N ALA A 64 12.61 15.84 0.61
CA ALA A 64 11.25 15.32 0.47
C ALA A 64 10.61 14.91 1.80
N LYS A 65 9.29 15.10 1.88
CA LYS A 65 8.46 14.58 2.97
C LYS A 65 8.16 13.10 2.70
N VAL A 66 8.38 12.24 3.70
CA VAL A 66 8.08 10.81 3.62
C VAL A 66 7.07 10.44 4.70
N VAL A 67 5.96 9.79 4.29
CA VAL A 67 5.00 9.18 5.19
C VAL A 67 5.21 7.68 5.15
N TYR A 68 5.72 7.11 6.25
CA TYR A 68 5.89 5.66 6.42
C TYR A 68 4.70 5.10 7.19
N VAL A 69 4.12 3.99 6.71
CA VAL A 69 2.98 3.33 7.36
C VAL A 69 3.43 1.99 7.91
N ALA A 70 3.58 1.91 9.24
CA ALA A 70 3.59 0.65 9.96
C ALA A 70 2.14 0.29 10.32
N ARG A 71 1.75 -0.97 10.13
CA ARG A 71 0.35 -1.37 10.35
C ARG A 71 0.09 -1.56 11.84
N ASP A 72 -0.54 -0.57 12.48
CA ASP A 72 -1.27 -0.83 13.72
C ASP A 72 -2.78 -1.01 13.42
N PRO A 73 -3.38 -2.13 13.84
CA PRO A 73 -4.79 -2.40 13.63
C PRO A 73 -5.78 -1.44 14.34
N ARG A 74 -5.32 -0.57 15.25
CA ARG A 74 -6.19 0.24 16.12
C ARG A 74 -6.20 1.73 15.77
N ASP A 75 -5.39 2.15 14.79
CA ASP A 75 -5.36 3.55 14.38
C ASP A 75 -6.71 3.95 13.74
N ASP A 76 -7.38 4.91 14.38
CA ASP A 76 -8.59 5.52 13.86
C ASP A 76 -8.27 6.39 12.63
N LEU A 77 -9.13 6.28 11.61
CA LEU A 77 -8.97 6.94 10.31
C LEU A 77 -8.89 8.46 10.47
N ALA A 78 -9.74 9.04 11.33
CA ALA A 78 -9.78 10.47 11.53
C ALA A 78 -8.49 10.99 12.18
N THR A 79 -7.94 10.24 13.13
CA THR A 79 -6.64 10.54 13.73
C THR A 79 -5.51 10.49 12.71
N SER A 80 -5.52 9.48 11.84
CA SER A 80 -4.52 9.33 10.76
C SER A 80 -4.58 10.49 9.76
N ILE A 81 -5.78 10.87 9.31
CA ILE A 81 -6.00 12.01 8.41
C ILE A 81 -5.43 13.29 9.02
N ARG A 82 -5.76 13.59 10.29
CA ARG A 82 -5.27 14.80 10.97
C ARG A 82 -3.74 14.83 11.08
N ARG A 83 -3.13 13.68 11.44
CA ARG A 83 -1.66 13.58 11.54
C ARG A 83 -0.97 13.83 10.19
N VAL A 84 -1.48 13.23 9.12
CA VAL A 84 -0.93 13.41 7.76
C VAL A 84 -1.14 14.85 7.28
N ALA A 85 -2.33 15.42 7.47
CA ALA A 85 -2.61 16.81 7.09
C ALA A 85 -1.67 17.79 7.80
N LYS A 86 -1.52 17.66 9.12
CA LYS A 86 -0.58 18.47 9.91
C LYS A 86 0.85 18.33 9.42
N PHE A 87 1.33 17.10 9.18
CA PHE A 87 2.66 16.84 8.64
C PHE A 87 2.89 17.50 7.27
N LEU A 88 1.86 17.53 6.43
CA LEU A 88 1.90 18.20 5.14
C LEU A 88 1.74 19.73 5.24
N GLY A 89 1.52 20.28 6.43
CA GLY A 89 1.30 21.71 6.68
C GLY A 89 -0.07 22.18 6.19
N LYS A 90 -1.10 21.32 6.35
CA LYS A 90 -2.48 21.59 5.97
C LYS A 90 -3.38 21.60 7.20
N GLU A 91 -4.11 22.69 7.36
CA GLU A 91 -5.24 22.77 8.29
C GLU A 91 -6.51 22.33 7.55
N LEU A 92 -7.30 21.47 8.19
CA LEU A 92 -8.55 20.96 7.62
C LEU A 92 -9.74 21.53 8.40
N THR A 93 -10.76 21.99 7.68
CA THR A 93 -12.04 22.32 8.30
C THR A 93 -12.79 21.04 8.70
N HIS A 94 -13.80 21.17 9.57
CA HIS A 94 -14.67 20.05 9.94
C HIS A 94 -15.33 19.42 8.70
N GLU A 95 -15.84 20.25 7.78
CA GLU A 95 -16.44 19.77 6.53
C GLU A 95 -15.42 19.01 5.65
N GLN A 96 -14.20 19.52 5.52
CA GLN A 96 -13.14 18.83 4.77
C GLN A 96 -12.76 17.49 5.43
N MET A 97 -12.74 17.47 6.76
CA MET A 97 -12.46 16.29 7.56
C MET A 97 -13.53 15.21 7.35
N ASP A 98 -14.81 15.58 7.40
CA ASP A 98 -15.93 14.68 7.22
C ASP A 98 -15.97 14.12 5.81
N ARG A 99 -15.81 15.00 4.80
CA ARG A 99 -15.75 14.60 3.39
C ARG A 99 -14.59 13.64 3.11
N LEU A 100 -13.41 13.90 3.67
CA LEU A 100 -12.25 13.03 3.47
C LEU A 100 -12.40 11.70 4.22
N SER A 101 -12.99 11.72 5.41
CA SER A 101 -13.26 10.50 6.19
C SER A 101 -14.29 9.61 5.49
N ASP A 102 -15.35 10.18 4.95
CA ASP A 102 -16.33 9.47 4.14
C ASP A 102 -15.69 8.89 2.86
N HIS A 103 -14.92 9.70 2.13
CA HIS A 103 -14.22 9.25 0.93
C HIS A 103 -13.27 8.07 1.19
N LEU A 104 -12.55 8.10 2.31
CA LEU A 104 -11.61 7.05 2.73
C LEU A 104 -12.28 5.90 3.49
N SER A 105 -13.59 5.97 3.75
CA SER A 105 -14.32 4.86 4.38
C SER A 105 -14.11 3.60 3.56
N PHE A 106 -13.99 2.45 4.22
CA PHE A 106 -13.67 1.21 3.53
C PHE A 106 -14.70 0.86 2.44
N ALA A 107 -15.99 1.14 2.68
CA ALA A 107 -17.05 0.91 1.71
C ALA A 107 -16.87 1.76 0.44
N ASN A 108 -16.61 3.06 0.59
CA ASN A 108 -16.44 3.97 -0.54
C ASN A 108 -15.11 3.67 -1.27
N PHE A 109 -14.04 3.51 -0.52
CA PHE A 109 -12.70 3.29 -1.08
C PHE A 109 -12.57 1.94 -1.78
N ARG A 110 -13.26 0.89 -1.30
CA ARG A 110 -13.32 -0.43 -1.96
C ARG A 110 -13.95 -0.36 -3.34
N ASN A 111 -14.97 0.49 -3.51
CA ASN A 111 -15.72 0.60 -4.76
C ASN A 111 -15.15 1.66 -5.73
N ASN A 112 -14.09 2.37 -5.33
CA ASN A 112 -13.47 3.41 -6.14
C ASN A 112 -12.51 2.81 -7.17
N LYS A 113 -12.92 2.84 -8.45
CA LYS A 113 -12.15 2.31 -9.61
C LYS A 113 -10.73 2.87 -9.72
N SER A 114 -10.50 4.10 -9.24
CA SER A 114 -9.18 4.74 -9.30
C SER A 114 -8.14 4.11 -8.37
N VAL A 115 -8.55 3.29 -7.39
CA VAL A 115 -7.66 2.76 -6.33
C VAL A 115 -7.83 1.28 -6.04
N ASN A 116 -8.92 0.64 -6.49
CA ASN A 116 -9.21 -0.76 -6.20
C ASN A 116 -8.65 -1.75 -7.25
N TYR A 117 -8.05 -1.24 -8.33
CA TYR A 117 -7.41 -2.01 -9.41
C TYR A 117 -8.34 -2.95 -10.17
N GLU A 118 -9.64 -2.67 -10.21
CA GLU A 118 -10.62 -3.47 -10.97
C GLU A 118 -10.26 -3.53 -12.46
N ASP A 119 -9.77 -2.42 -13.03
CA ASP A 119 -9.33 -2.34 -14.43
C ASP A 119 -8.22 -3.36 -14.74
N MET A 120 -7.32 -3.65 -13.78
CA MET A 120 -6.28 -4.67 -13.96
C MET A 120 -6.87 -6.09 -13.95
N ARG A 121 -7.93 -6.32 -13.19
CA ARG A 121 -8.67 -7.60 -13.21
C ARG A 121 -9.46 -7.76 -14.50
N GLU A 122 -10.12 -6.70 -14.96
CA GLU A 122 -10.89 -6.70 -16.23
C GLU A 122 -10.02 -7.06 -17.44
N ILE A 123 -8.73 -6.71 -17.43
CA ILE A 123 -7.77 -7.09 -18.48
C ILE A 123 -7.06 -8.43 -18.20
N GLY A 124 -7.44 -9.17 -17.17
CA GLY A 124 -6.88 -10.50 -16.84
C GLY A 124 -5.47 -10.47 -16.25
N PHE A 125 -5.04 -9.34 -15.66
CA PHE A 125 -3.73 -9.25 -15.01
C PHE A 125 -3.76 -9.80 -13.58
N LEU A 126 -4.86 -9.57 -12.87
CA LEU A 126 -5.13 -10.08 -11.52
C LEU A 126 -6.08 -11.28 -11.57
N ASP A 127 -6.01 -12.15 -10.56
CA ASP A 127 -6.94 -13.27 -10.42
C ASP A 127 -8.38 -12.77 -10.29
N ALA A 128 -9.32 -13.44 -10.96
CA ALA A 128 -10.73 -13.09 -10.96
C ALA A 128 -11.39 -13.24 -9.57
N ASN A 129 -10.85 -14.11 -8.72
CA ASN A 129 -11.38 -14.41 -7.38
C ASN A 129 -10.80 -13.51 -6.29
N GLU A 130 -9.78 -12.72 -6.61
CA GLU A 130 -9.11 -11.84 -5.66
C GLU A 130 -9.50 -10.38 -5.86
N THR A 131 -9.52 -9.64 -4.77
CA THR A 131 -9.77 -8.18 -4.77
C THR A 131 -8.67 -7.48 -4.01
N PHE A 132 -8.19 -6.36 -4.53
CA PHE A 132 -7.14 -5.58 -3.85
C PHE A 132 -7.62 -5.07 -2.48
N MET A 133 -8.85 -4.55 -2.42
CA MET A 133 -9.50 -4.08 -1.20
C MET A 133 -10.37 -5.19 -0.57
N ARG A 134 -9.79 -6.00 0.33
CA ARG A 134 -10.40 -7.28 0.78
C ARG A 134 -11.37 -7.21 1.97
N LYS A 135 -10.89 -6.91 3.19
CA LYS A 135 -11.72 -6.91 4.42
C LYS A 135 -11.74 -5.57 5.17
N GLY A 136 -10.70 -4.75 5.07
CA GLY A 136 -10.61 -3.47 5.80
C GLY A 136 -10.61 -3.62 7.32
N LYS A 137 -10.26 -4.81 7.83
CA LYS A 137 -10.34 -5.15 9.26
C LYS A 137 -8.99 -5.54 9.82
N SER A 138 -8.93 -5.35 11.11
CA SER A 138 -7.82 -5.63 12.01
C SER A 138 -8.02 -6.95 12.74
N GLY A 139 -6.92 -7.62 13.11
CA GLY A 139 -7.00 -8.87 13.87
C GLY A 139 -7.43 -10.11 13.07
N GLY A 140 -7.70 -9.99 11.77
CA GLY A 140 -8.11 -11.12 10.92
C GLY A 140 -7.07 -12.23 10.80
N TRP A 141 -5.83 -12.03 11.26
CA TRP A 141 -4.80 -13.09 11.32
C TRP A 141 -5.22 -14.23 12.25
N ARG A 142 -6.04 -13.96 13.28
CA ARG A 142 -6.53 -14.98 14.23
C ARG A 142 -7.40 -16.05 13.57
N GLU A 143 -7.94 -15.79 12.38
CA GLU A 143 -8.70 -16.76 11.59
C GLU A 143 -7.78 -17.78 10.87
N TYR A 144 -6.48 -17.48 10.75
CA TYR A 144 -5.51 -18.27 9.96
C TYR A 144 -4.39 -18.88 10.80
N PHE A 145 -4.26 -18.49 12.07
CA PHE A 145 -3.19 -18.93 12.96
C PHE A 145 -3.76 -19.91 13.97
N ASP A 146 -3.20 -21.11 14.01
CA ASP A 146 -3.41 -22.03 15.12
C ASP A 146 -2.58 -21.62 16.35
N GLU A 147 -2.65 -22.41 17.42
CA GLU A 147 -1.96 -22.12 18.69
C GLU A 147 -0.43 -22.14 18.56
N GLU A 148 0.11 -23.03 17.72
CA GLU A 148 1.55 -23.15 17.49
C GLU A 148 2.05 -21.93 16.70
N MET A 149 1.39 -21.59 15.60
CA MET A 149 1.69 -20.42 14.78
C MET A 149 1.57 -19.13 15.59
N THR A 150 0.55 -19.02 16.44
CA THR A 150 0.37 -17.88 17.34
C THR A 150 1.54 -17.76 18.30
N SER A 151 1.94 -18.86 18.93
CA SER A 151 3.08 -18.87 19.86
C SER A 151 4.41 -18.54 19.16
N GLN A 152 4.60 -19.03 17.93
CA GLN A 152 5.78 -18.72 17.13
C GLN A 152 5.83 -17.23 16.76
N ALA A 153 4.70 -16.65 16.34
CA ALA A 153 4.61 -15.24 15.99
C ALA A 153 4.84 -14.34 17.22
N ASP A 154 4.22 -14.66 18.36
CA ASP A 154 4.39 -13.89 19.60
C ASP A 154 5.87 -13.89 20.06
N ARG A 155 6.57 -15.04 19.98
CA ARG A 155 8.01 -15.13 20.26
C ARG A 155 8.84 -14.29 19.29
N TRP A 156 8.61 -14.44 17.99
CA TRP A 156 9.35 -13.69 16.96
C TRP A 156 9.17 -12.18 17.14
N ILE A 157 7.95 -11.72 17.43
CA ILE A 157 7.68 -10.30 17.70
C ILE A 157 8.44 -9.85 18.96
N ALA A 158 8.39 -10.61 20.05
CA ALA A 158 9.09 -10.26 21.29
C ALA A 158 10.61 -10.13 21.08
N ASP A 159 11.21 -11.07 20.36
CA ASP A 159 12.65 -11.07 20.07
C ASP A 159 13.07 -9.88 19.19
N ASN A 160 12.24 -9.52 18.20
CA ASN A 160 12.54 -8.39 17.29
C ASN A 160 12.26 -7.01 17.92
N LEU A 161 11.42 -6.95 18.95
CA LEU A 161 11.18 -5.72 19.71
C LEU A 161 12.12 -5.57 20.90
N LEU A 162 12.81 -6.64 21.30
CA LEU A 162 13.79 -6.63 22.38
C LEU A 162 14.87 -5.57 22.11
N ASN A 163 15.19 -4.77 23.13
CA ASN A 163 16.16 -3.68 23.04
C ASN A 163 15.80 -2.57 22.04
N THR A 164 14.52 -2.46 21.65
CA THR A 164 13.99 -1.32 20.89
C THR A 164 12.89 -0.61 21.67
N ASP A 165 12.64 0.64 21.33
CA ASP A 165 11.49 1.44 21.79
C ASP A 165 10.27 1.30 20.85
N LEU A 166 10.40 0.54 19.75
CA LEU A 166 9.30 0.32 18.80
C LEU A 166 8.17 -0.47 19.45
N ARG A 167 6.96 0.10 19.50
CA ARG A 167 5.77 -0.60 19.97
C ARG A 167 4.65 -0.44 18.95
N PHE A 168 3.90 -1.51 18.76
CA PHE A 168 2.61 -1.45 18.08
C PHE A 168 1.58 -1.17 19.15
N PRO A 169 0.83 -0.05 19.08
CA PRO A 169 -0.26 0.23 19.99
C PRO A 169 -1.03 -1.05 20.33
N SER A 170 -1.49 -1.79 19.32
CA SER A 170 -2.25 -3.05 19.36
C SER A 170 -1.82 -4.09 20.39
N MET A 171 -0.54 -4.12 20.78
CA MET A 171 0.03 -5.09 21.72
C MET A 171 0.15 -4.60 23.16
N GLU A 172 -0.07 -3.31 23.44
CA GLU A 172 0.08 -2.73 24.79
C GLU A 172 -1.12 -2.98 25.73
N ASN A 173 -2.23 -3.55 25.23
CA ASN A 173 -3.47 -3.81 26.00
C ASN A 173 -3.75 -5.32 26.19
N LYS A 174 -2.73 -6.17 26.24
CA LYS A 174 -2.89 -7.57 26.69
C LYS A 174 -2.68 -7.65 28.20
#